data_AF-A0A7X4FTS0-F1
#
_entry.id   AF-A0A7X4FTS0-F1
#
_cell.length_a   1.000
_cell.length_b   1.000
_cell.length_c   1.000
_cell.angle_alpha   90.00
_cell.angle_beta   90.00
_cell.angle_gamma   90.00
#
_symmetry.space_group_name_H-M   'P 1'
#
loop_
_entity.id
_entity.type
_entity.pdbx_description
1 polymer ?
#
loop_
_entity_poly.entity_id
_entity_poly.type
_entity_poly.pdbx_seq_one_letter_code
_entity_poly.pdbx_strand_id
1 'polypeptide(L)' 'MIVVVSDASVLLDLERGCLLEAFFRLPWKFIVPDQMYALELRTQLEADLPALGLQIVELDATGQILALTYQGSHPALS' A
#
# COMPACT_ATOMS: atom_id res chain seq x y z
N MET A 1 -15.15 6.90 -5.18
CA MET A 1 -14.80 5.47 -5.22
C MET A 1 -13.51 5.27 -4.41
N ILE A 2 -13.36 4.15 -3.71
CA ILE A 2 -12.14 3.80 -2.96
C ILE A 2 -11.36 2.77 -3.79
N VAL A 3 -10.06 2.98 -3.93
CA VAL A 3 -9.12 2.06 -4.57
C VAL A 3 -8.14 1.58 -3.52
N VAL A 4 -8.13 0.28 -3.27
CA VAL A 4 -7.17 -0.34 -2.36
C VAL A 4 -5.95 -0.72 -3.17
N VAL A 5 -4.79 -0.21 -2.78
CA VAL A 5 -3.52 -0.64 -3.34
C VAL A 5 -3.01 -1.79 -2.48
N SER A 6 -2.99 -2.99 -3.07
CA SER A 6 -2.70 -4.23 -2.34
C SER A 6 -1.22 -4.54 -2.19
N ASP A 7 -0.36 -3.95 -3.03
CA ASP A 7 1.05 -4.29 -3.12
C ASP A 7 1.87 -3.02 -3.38
N ALA A 8 3.03 -2.91 -2.74
CA ALA A 8 3.90 -1.74 -2.85
C ALA A 8 4.49 -1.57 -4.25
N SER A 9 4.71 -2.67 -4.98
CA SER A 9 5.26 -2.68 -6.34
C SER A 9 4.51 -1.75 -7.28
N VAL A 10 3.18 -1.64 -7.15
CA VAL A 10 2.35 -0.75 -7.96
C VAL A 10 2.76 0.71 -7.79
N LEU A 11 2.99 1.18 -6.55
CA LEU A 11 3.38 2.56 -6.30
C LEU A 11 4.84 2.81 -6.67
N LEU A 12 5.72 1.83 -6.44
CA LEU A 12 7.13 1.91 -6.85
C LEU A 12 7.28 2.03 -8.36
N ASP A 13 6.50 1.27 -9.12
CA ASP A 13 6.53 1.35 -10.59
C ASP A 13 5.93 2.68 -11.10
N LEU A 14 4.91 3.22 -10.43
CA LEU A 14 4.38 4.56 -10.73
C LEU A 14 5.40 5.67 -10.43
N GLU A 15 6.19 5.53 -9.37
CA GLU A 15 7.30 6.46 -9.07
C GLU A 15 8.38 6.38 -10.14
N ARG A 16 8.84 5.17 -10.50
CA ARG A 16 9.83 4.95 -11.57
C ARG A 16 9.38 5.52 -12.92
N GLY A 17 8.07 5.45 -13.19
CA GLY A 17 7.46 6.01 -14.40
C GLY A 17 7.15 7.51 -14.33
N CYS A 18 7.44 8.19 -13.22
CA CYS A 18 7.06 9.59 -12.96
C CYS A 18 5.54 9.84 -13.09
N LEU A 19 4.71 8.83 -12.78
CA LEU A 19 3.25 8.89 -12.88
C LEU A 19 2.56 9.07 -11.53
N LEU A 20 3.30 9.01 -10.43
CA LEU A 20 2.78 9.04 -9.07
C LEU A 20 1.86 10.24 -8.80
N GLU A 21 2.31 11.46 -9.12
CA GLU A 21 1.48 12.66 -8.93
C GLU A 21 0.24 12.66 -9.83
N ALA A 22 0.36 12.23 -11.09
CA ALA A 22 -0.76 12.16 -12.01
C ALA A 22 -1.82 11.17 -11.54
N PHE A 23 -1.37 10.04 -10.99
CA PHE A 23 -2.21 9.02 -10.40
C PHE A 23 -3.00 9.57 -9.20
N PHE A 24 -2.35 10.30 -8.30
CA PHE A 24 -3.02 10.90 -7.14
C PHE A 24 -3.94 12.09 -7.48
N ARG A 25 -3.80 12.71 -8.66
CA ARG A 25 -4.75 13.72 -9.16
C ARG A 25 -6.09 13.14 -9.63
N LEU A 26 -6.19 11.82 -9.78
CA LEU A 26 -7.45 11.18 -10.13
C LEU A 26 -8.50 11.40 -9.02
N PRO A 27 -9.80 11.48 -9.34
CA PRO A 27 -10.86 11.79 -8.38
C PRO A 27 -11.26 10.58 -7.51
N TRP A 28 -10.27 9.80 -7.06
CA TRP A 28 -10.45 8.58 -6.27
C TRP A 28 -9.71 8.69 -4.94
N LYS A 29 -10.16 7.91 -3.95
CA LYS A 29 -9.46 7.78 -2.67
C LYS A 29 -8.60 6.53 -2.72
N PHE A 30 -7.29 6.72 -2.70
CA PHE A 30 -6.34 5.62 -2.68
C PHE A 30 -5.98 5.28 -1.24
N ILE A 31 -6.07 4.00 -0.89
CA ILE A 31 -5.76 3.52 0.46
C ILE A 31 -4.75 2.36 0.45
N VAL A 32 -3.92 2.29 1.49
CA VAL A 32 -2.95 1.21 1.72
C VAL A 32 -3.01 0.71 3.16
N PRO A 33 -2.77 -0.59 3.41
CA PRO A 33 -2.54 -1.09 4.75
C PRO A 33 -1.34 -0.43 5.42
N ASP A 34 -1.46 -0.12 6.70
CA ASP A 34 -0.42 0.45 7.56
C ASP A 34 0.86 -0.40 7.58
N GLN A 35 0.73 -1.72 7.64
CA GLN A 35 1.88 -2.63 7.64
C GLN A 35 2.68 -2.56 6.32
N MET A 36 1.99 -2.53 5.17
CA MET A 36 2.64 -2.35 3.85
C MET A 36 3.31 -0.97 3.74
N TYR A 37 2.64 0.07 4.25
CA TYR A 37 3.22 1.41 4.26
C TYR A 37 4.50 1.48 5.08
N ALA A 38 4.49 0.90 6.29
CA ALA A 38 5.62 0.95 7.21
C ALA A 38 6.81 0.11 6.76
N LEU A 39 6.56 -1.09 6.21
CA LEU A 39 7.62 -2.04 5.86
C LEU A 39 8.21 -1.77 4.47
N GLU A 40 7.38 -1.43 3.49
CA GLU A 40 7.79 -1.37 2.08
C GLU A 40 7.83 0.06 1.54
N LEU A 41 6.73 0.81 1.66
CA LEU A 41 6.63 2.11 0.98
C LEU A 41 7.50 3.18 1.63
N ARG A 42 7.45 3.33 2.96
CA ARG A 42 8.19 4.36 3.70
C ARG A 42 9.71 4.20 3.57
N THR A 43 10.20 2.99 3.31
CA THR A 43 11.63 2.70 3.21
C THR A 43 12.15 2.79 1.78
N GLN A 44 11.29 2.60 0.78
CA GLN A 44 11.69 2.51 -0.63
C GLN A 44 11.31 3.74 -1.46
N LEU A 45 10.25 4.47 -1.10
CA LEU A 45 9.89 5.72 -1.77
C LEU A 45 10.42 6.92 -1.01
N GLU A 46 11.02 7.87 -1.74
CA GLU A 46 11.42 9.17 -1.18
C GLU A 46 10.22 10.12 -1.06
N ALA A 47 9.17 9.90 -1.87
CA ALA A 47 7.98 10.72 -1.90
C ALA A 47 7.14 10.62 -0.62
N ASP A 48 6.65 11.76 -0.12
CA ASP A 48 5.64 11.82 0.95
C ASP A 48 4.25 11.46 0.38
N LEU A 49 3.96 10.15 0.32
CA LEU A 49 2.71 9.64 -0.26
C LEU A 49 1.45 10.18 0.46
N PRO A 50 1.41 10.29 1.80
CA PRO A 50 0.31 10.97 2.49
C PRO A 50 0.10 12.42 2.02
N ALA A 51 1.17 13.18 1.81
CA ALA A 51 1.06 14.54 1.28
C ALA A 51 0.51 14.58 -0.15
N LEU A 52 0.72 13.53 -0.94
CA LEU A 52 0.14 13.38 -2.29
C LEU A 52 -1.33 12.93 -2.28
N GLY A 53 -1.87 12.50 -1.12
CA GLY A 53 -3.27 12.11 -0.98
C GLY A 53 -3.49 10.61 -0.74
N LEU A 54 -2.44 9.84 -0.49
CA LEU A 54 -2.56 8.45 -0.06
C LEU A 54 -3.09 8.37 1.38
N GLN A 55 -4.11 7.57 1.63
CA GLN A 55 -4.60 7.31 2.99
C GLN A 55 -4.05 5.98 3.50
N ILE A 56 -3.54 5.99 4.72
CA ILE A 56 -3.09 4.78 5.40
C ILE A 56 -4.24 4.28 6.26
N VAL A 57 -4.58 3.00 6.13
CA VAL A 57 -5.63 2.35 6.92
C VAL A 57 -5.03 1.24 7.77
N GLU A 58 -5.46 1.17 9.01
CA GLU A 58 -5.05 0.11 9.93
C GLU A 58 -5.75 -1.20 9.56
N LEU A 59 -5.00 -2.28 9.47
CA LEU A 59 -5.58 -3.61 9.38
C LEU A 59 -6.06 -4.05 10.77
N ASP A 60 -7.34 -4.36 10.90
CA ASP A 60 -7.90 -4.78 12.19
C ASP A 60 -7.33 -6.14 12.65
N ALA A 61 -7.50 -6.45 13.94
CA ALA A 61 -7.00 -7.70 14.51
C ALA A 61 -7.53 -8.94 13.77
N THR A 62 -8.77 -8.89 13.28
CA THR A 62 -9.37 -9.97 12.50
C THR A 62 -8.63 -10.19 11.18
N GLY A 63 -8.36 -9.11 10.45
CA GLY A 63 -7.61 -9.14 9.19
C GLY A 63 -6.16 -9.61 9.39
N GLN A 64 -5.50 -9.15 10.47
CA GLN A 64 -4.15 -9.61 10.81
C GLN A 64 -4.10 -11.12 11.11
N ILE A 65 -5.03 -11.64 11.91
CA ILE A 65 -5.10 -13.07 12.22
C ILE A 65 -5.35 -13.90 10.94
N LEU A 66 -6.22 -13.42 10.06
CA LEU A 66 -6.49 -14.07 8.78
C LEU A 66 -5.24 -14.14 7.91
N ALA A 67 -4.51 -13.02 7.78
CA ALA A 67 -3.26 -12.95 7.02
C ALA A 67 -2.20 -13.93 7.56
N LEU A 68 -1.99 -13.94 8.88
CA LEU A 68 -1.03 -14.85 9.54
C LEU A 68 -1.42 -16.32 9.38
N THR A 69 -2.71 -16.64 9.47
CA THR A 69 -3.21 -18.01 9.25
C THR A 69 -2.96 -18.45 7.82
N TYR A 70 -3.19 -17.56 6.85
CA TYR A 70 -2.96 -17.85 5.44
C TYR A 70 -1.47 -18.03 5.13
N GLN A 71 -0.61 -17.20 5.72
CA GLN A 71 0.86 -17.30 5.61
C GLN A 71 1.37 -18.62 6.20
N GLY A 72 0.88 -19.03 7.38
CA GLY A 72 1.23 -20.33 7.98
C GLY A 72 0.82 -21.53 7.11
N SER A 73 -0.22 -21.36 6.29
CA SER A 73 -0.70 -22.37 5.34
C SER A 73 0.10 -22.39 4.03
N HIS A 74 0.77 -21.28 3.70
CA HIS A 74 1.49 -21.06 2.44
C HIS A 74 2.82 -20.34 2.71
N PRO A 75 3.85 -21.05 3.23
CA PRO A 75 5.11 -20.44 3.67
C PRO A 75 5.94 -19.81 2.55
N ALA A 76 5.54 -19.98 1.28
CA ALA A 76 6.12 -19.29 0.14
C ALA A 76 5.64 -17.83 -0.01
N LEU A 77 4.58 -17.44 0.72
CA LEU A 77 4.15 -16.05 0.82
C LEU A 77 5.03 -15.37 1.89
N SER A 78 6.01 -14.61 1.41
CA SER A 78 6.83 -13.74 2.24
C SER A 78 6.13 -12.43 2.54
#